data_AF-A0A0U3QQD1-F1
#
_entry.id   AF-A0A0U3QQD1-F1
#
_cell.length_a   1.000
_cell.length_b   1.000
_cell.length_c   1.000
_cell.angle_alpha   90.00
_cell.angle_beta   90.00
_cell.angle_gamma   90.00
#
_symmetry.space_group_name_H-M   'P 1'
#
loop_
_entity.id
_entity.type
_entity.pdbx_description
1 polymer ?
#
loop_
_entity_poly.entity_id
_entity_poly.type
_entity_poly.pdbx_seq_one_letter_code
_entity_poly.pdbx_strand_id
1 'polypeptide(L)' 'MEARVCKFCAGEKLNDVVKLLEDKGFKVSVEGCIGLCAKYGCGNINVIAGEKEISVGSFEEFIKALEG' A
#
# COMPACT_ATOMS: atom_id res chain seq x y z
N MET A 1 -8.58 5.35 10.57
CA MET A 1 -8.06 6.01 9.34
C MET A 1 -8.31 5.08 8.17
N GLU A 2 -8.41 5.58 6.93
CA GLU A 2 -8.65 4.74 5.75
C GLU A 2 -7.35 4.48 4.99
N ALA A 3 -7.20 3.29 4.41
CA ALA A 3 -6.08 2.94 3.55
C ALA A 3 -6.56 2.35 2.23
N ARG A 4 -6.04 2.84 1.11
CA ARG A 4 -6.34 2.33 -0.24
C ARG A 4 -5.13 1.58 -0.78
N VAL A 5 -5.34 0.34 -1.20
CA VAL A 5 -4.27 -0.54 -1.72
C VAL A 5 -4.53 -0.86 -3.18
N CYS A 6 -3.52 -0.70 -4.03
CA CYS A 6 -3.60 -1.09 -5.43
C CYS A 6 -3.42 -2.60 -5.59
N LYS A 7 -4.46 -3.34 -6.00
CA LYS A 7 -4.40 -4.80 -6.17
C LYS A 7 -3.35 -5.25 -7.18
N PHE A 8 -3.11 -4.44 -8.22
CA PHE A 8 -2.14 -4.76 -9.26
C PHE A 8 -0.70 -4.51 -8.81
N CYS A 9 -0.47 -3.39 -8.11
CA CYS A 9 0.87 -2.99 -7.70
C CYS A 9 1.31 -3.78 -6.42
N ALA A 10 0.38 -4.21 -5.56
CA ALA A 10 0.68 -5.10 -4.43
C ALA A 10 0.92 -6.58 -4.81
N GLY A 11 0.33 -7.06 -5.91
CA GLY A 11 0.56 -8.41 -6.45
C GLY A 11 0.33 -9.52 -5.41
N GLU A 12 1.27 -10.45 -5.32
CA GLU A 12 1.22 -11.59 -4.37
C GLU A 12 1.24 -11.15 -2.90
N LYS A 13 1.77 -9.96 -2.61
CA LYS A 13 1.89 -9.40 -1.25
C LYS A 13 0.61 -8.68 -0.80
N LEU A 14 -0.44 -8.66 -1.62
CA LEU A 14 -1.68 -7.95 -1.32
C LEU A 14 -2.27 -8.33 0.04
N ASN A 15 -2.35 -9.62 0.35
CA ASN A 15 -2.92 -10.09 1.62
C ASN A 15 -2.08 -9.64 2.82
N ASP A 16 -0.75 -9.70 2.72
CA ASP A 16 0.15 -9.27 3.79
C ASP A 16 0.06 -7.76 4.04
N VAL A 17 -0.04 -6.97 2.95
CA VAL A 17 -0.21 -5.52 3.00
C VAL A 17 -1.55 -5.15 3.64
N VAL A 18 -2.64 -5.80 3.23
CA VAL A 18 -3.98 -5.56 3.80
C VAL A 18 -3.97 -5.90 5.29
N LYS A 19 -3.48 -7.08 5.66
CA LYS A 19 -3.43 -7.53 7.04
C LYS A 19 -2.62 -6.58 7.93
N LEU A 20 -1.44 -6.15 7.48
CA LEU A 20 -0.61 -5.20 8.22
C LEU A 20 -1.31 -3.85 8.45
N LEU A 21 -2.01 -3.34 7.43
CA LEU A 21 -2.77 -2.10 7.54
C LEU A 21 -3.95 -2.25 8.51
N GLU A 22 -4.68 -3.36 8.45
CA GLU A 22 -5.77 -3.66 9.39
C GLU A 22 -5.26 -3.81 10.83
N ASP A 23 -4.15 -4.51 11.06
CA ASP A 23 -3.49 -4.63 12.37
C ASP A 23 -3.06 -3.26 12.93
N LYS A 24 -2.68 -2.32 12.07
CA LYS A 24 -2.38 -0.93 12.45
C LYS A 24 -3.63 -0.05 12.61
N GLY A 25 -4.84 -0.61 12.50
CA GLY A 25 -6.11 0.09 12.71
C GLY A 25 -6.59 0.91 11.50
N PHE A 26 -6.06 0.64 10.31
CA PHE A 26 -6.59 1.22 9.08
C PHE A 26 -7.79 0.42 8.57
N LYS A 27 -8.80 1.15 8.07
CA LYS A 27 -9.89 0.57 7.29
C LYS A 27 -9.41 0.43 5.85
N VAL A 28 -9.14 -0.79 5.41
CA VAL A 28 -8.51 -1.05 4.11
C VAL A 28 -9.56 -1.18 3.00
N SER A 29 -9.30 -0.53 1.87
CA SER A 29 -10.04 -0.67 0.62
C SER A 29 -9.08 -1.12 -0.47
N VAL A 30 -9.34 -2.30 -1.04
CA VAL A 30 -8.56 -2.85 -2.14
C VAL A 30 -9.17 -2.37 -3.46
N GLU A 31 -8.43 -1.53 -4.18
CA GLU A 31 -8.87 -0.94 -5.44
C GLU A 31 -8.06 -1.48 -6.62
N GLY A 32 -8.58 -1.27 -7.83
CA GLY A 32 -7.88 -1.63 -9.06
C GLY A 32 -6.58 -0.83 -9.21
N CYS A 33 -6.69 0.38 -9.71
CA CYS A 33 -5.58 1.33 -9.82
C CYS A 33 -5.93 2.60 -9.04
N ILE A 34 -4.99 3.09 -8.24
CA ILE A 34 -5.15 4.30 -7.41
C ILE A 34 -4.29 5.46 -7.94
N GLY A 35 -3.84 5.40 -9.19
CA GLY A 35 -3.07 6.47 -9.85
C GLY A 35 -1.59 6.56 -9.46
N LEU A 36 -1.17 5.93 -8.34
CA LEU A 36 0.23 5.95 -7.90
C LEU A 36 1.20 5.34 -8.93
N CYS A 37 0.76 4.35 -9.70
CA CYS A 37 1.63 3.68 -10.68
C CYS A 37 1.95 4.59 -11.92
N ALA A 38 1.38 5.81 -12.01
CA ALA A 38 1.79 6.85 -12.97
C ALA A 38 2.90 7.78 -12.44
N LYS A 39 3.00 7.89 -11.10
CA LYS A 39 4.00 8.69 -10.39
C LYS A 39 5.22 7.87 -10.00
N TYR A 40 5.01 6.58 -9.75
CA TYR A 40 6.02 5.63 -9.31
C TYR A 40 6.06 4.44 -10.28
N GLY A 41 7.28 3.94 -10.56
CA GLY A 41 7.49 2.84 -11.50
C GLY A 41 6.73 1.55 -11.16
N CYS A 42 6.60 0.66 -12.15
CA CYS A 42 6.01 -0.66 -11.94
C CYS A 42 6.84 -1.53 -10.99
N GLY A 43 6.16 -2.43 -10.25
CA GLY A 43 6.80 -3.36 -9.30
C GLY A 43 6.80 -2.90 -7.85
N ASN A 44 6.23 -1.73 -7.55
CA ASN A 44 6.12 -1.20 -6.19
C ASN A 44 4.81 -1.57 -5.51
N ILE A 45 4.86 -1.73 -4.19
CA ILE A 45 3.69 -1.75 -3.31
C ILE A 45 3.19 -0.31 -3.18
N ASN A 46 2.02 -0.05 -3.77
CA ASN A 46 1.39 1.27 -3.79
C ASN A 46 0.18 1.32 -2.87
N VAL A 47 0.26 2.19 -1.85
CA VAL A 47 -0.75 2.36 -0.81
C VAL A 47 -0.94 3.85 -0.51
N ILE A 48 -2.19 4.27 -0.33
CA ILE A 48 -2.54 5.59 0.22
C ILE A 48 -3.13 5.35 1.59
N ALA A 49 -2.37 5.64 2.65
CA ALA A 49 -2.82 5.49 4.04
C ALA A 49 -3.14 6.88 4.62
N GLY A 50 -4.43 7.21 4.75
CA GLY A 50 -4.89 8.56 5.07
C GLY A 50 -4.45 9.57 4.01
N GLU A 51 -3.64 10.53 4.42
CA GLU A 51 -3.04 11.56 3.54
C GLU A 51 -1.63 11.19 3.04
N LYS A 52 -1.08 10.04 3.47
CA LYS A 52 0.27 9.59 3.13
C LYS A 52 0.25 8.66 1.92
N GLU A 53 1.00 9.03 0.89
CA GLU A 53 1.32 8.17 -0.25
C GLU A 53 2.55 7.31 0.07
N ILE A 54 2.44 6.00 -0.08
CA ILE A 54 3.52 5.04 0.11
C ILE A 54 3.71 4.27 -1.19
N SER A 55 4.91 4.34 -1.74
CA SER A 55 5.34 3.58 -2.91
C SER A 55 6.73 3.02 -2.65
N VAL A 56 6.85 1.71 -2.47
CA VAL A 56 8.10 1.04 -2.09
C VAL A 56 8.27 -0.26 -2.84
N GLY A 57 9.52 -0.67 -3.12
CA GLY A 57 9.80 -1.88 -3.90
C GLY A 57 9.69 -3.18 -3.08
N SER A 58 9.77 -3.08 -1.75
CA SER A 58 9.82 -4.22 -0.85
C SER A 58 8.83 -4.11 0.31
N PHE A 59 8.49 -5.26 0.91
CA PHE A 59 7.60 -5.30 2.06
C PHE A 59 8.27 -4.74 3.32
N GLU A 60 9.58 -4.93 3.48
CA GLU A 60 10.35 -4.31 4.57
C GLU A 60 10.32 -2.78 4.51
N GLU A 61 10.53 -2.20 3.32
CA GLU A 61 10.39 -0.76 3.14
C GLU A 61 8.96 -0.28 3.41
N PHE A 62 7.96 -1.11 3.12
CA PHE A 62 6.56 -0.80 3.39
C PHE A 62 6.29 -0.69 4.89
N ILE A 63 6.80 -1.63 5.68
CA ILE A 63 6.72 -1.59 7.14
C ILE A 63 7.38 -0.31 7.67
N LYS A 64 8.62 -0.03 7.25
CA LYS A 64 9.36 1.19 7.66
C LYS A 64 8.60 2.47 7.28
N ALA A 65 8.06 2.53 6.07
CA ALA A 65 7.29 3.68 5.60
C ALA A 65 5.99 3.90 6.39
N LEU A 66 5.40 2.83 6.95
CA LEU A 66 4.23 2.92 7.83
C LEU A 66 4.59 3.35 9.27
N GLU A 67 5.82 3.10 9.71
CA GLU A 67 6.27 3.47 11.07
C GLU A 67 6.72 4.94 11.17
N GLY A 68 7.20 5.52 10.06
CA GLY A 68 7.57 6.95 9.97
C GLY A 68 8.99 7.22 10.42
#